data_AF-A0A959PW79-F1
#
_entry.id   AF-A0A959PW79-F1
#
_cell.length_a   1.000
_cell.length_b   1.000
_cell.length_c   1.000
_cell.angle_alpha   90.00
_cell.angle_beta   90.00
_cell.angle_gamma   90.00
#
_symmetry.space_group_name_H-M   'P 1'
#
loop_
_entity.id
_entity.type
_entity.pdbx_description
1 polymer ?
#
loop_
_entity_poly.entity_id
_entity_poly.type
_entity_poly.pdbx_seq_one_letter_code
_entity_poly.pdbx_strand_id
1 'polypeptide(L)'
;MISFKFNWAYQFYSDHGLEEIGNILNISGQWQWQFRDSYIYGNYLSTRPSDDLHVRIHEYPLPFGKEQEESGFTALIQIKADSDLEKSEVDRVFRELLNLIEATEIQEIEPYD
;
A
#
# COMPACT_ATOMS: atom_id res chain seq x y z
N MET A 1 6.80 -20.91 5.99
CA MET A 1 7.08 -19.51 6.35
C MET A 1 7.34 -18.79 5.05
N ILE A 2 6.55 -17.77 4.71
CA ILE A 2 6.79 -16.98 3.49
C ILE A 2 7.99 -16.08 3.80
N SER A 3 8.99 -16.09 2.92
CA SER A 3 10.19 -15.24 3.03
C SER A 3 10.12 -14.16 1.95
N PHE A 4 10.59 -12.96 2.27
CA PHE A 4 10.57 -11.81 1.36
C PHE A 4 12.00 -11.37 1.01
N LYS A 5 12.26 -11.13 -0.27
CA LYS A 5 13.50 -10.52 -0.79
C LYS A 5 13.55 -9.05 -0.39
N PHE A 6 12.41 -8.38 -0.54
CA PHE A 6 12.25 -6.97 -0.21
C PHE A 6 10.95 -6.76 0.56
N ASN A 7 11.02 -5.89 1.56
CA ASN A 7 9.89 -5.48 2.41
C ASN A 7 10.11 -4.00 2.76
N TRP A 8 9.25 -3.11 2.28
CA TRP A 8 9.36 -1.68 2.55
C TRP A 8 7.98 -1.04 2.61
N ALA A 9 7.91 0.17 3.18
CA ALA A 9 6.65 0.85 3.40
C ALA A 9 6.73 2.36 3.10
N TYR A 10 5.57 2.93 2.84
CA TYR A 10 5.37 4.36 2.66
C TYR A 10 4.31 4.88 3.62
N GLN A 11 4.48 6.12 4.08
CA GLN A 11 3.38 6.94 4.57
C GLN A 11 3.11 8.07 3.56
N PHE A 12 1.85 8.45 3.44
CA PHE A 12 1.42 9.56 2.58
C PHE A 12 0.02 10.04 2.99
N TYR A 13 -0.37 11.18 2.44
CA TYR A 13 -1.72 11.74 2.59
C TYR A 13 -2.40 11.81 1.22
N SER A 14 -3.73 11.82 1.22
CA SER A 14 -4.57 12.05 0.04
C SER A 14 -5.89 12.65 0.51
N ASP A 15 -6.47 13.54 -0.30
CA ASP A 15 -7.81 14.09 -0.03
C ASP A 15 -8.92 13.06 -0.32
N HIS A 16 -8.58 11.91 -0.92
CA HIS A 16 -9.50 10.82 -1.20
C HIS A 16 -9.64 9.85 -0.04
N GLY A 17 -10.87 9.38 0.19
CA GLY A 17 -11.11 8.25 1.10
C GLY A 17 -10.61 6.92 0.52
N LEU A 18 -10.39 5.93 1.37
CA LEU A 18 -9.85 4.61 0.98
C LEU A 18 -10.64 3.92 -0.14
N GLU A 19 -11.98 4.04 -0.14
CA GLU A 19 -12.83 3.48 -1.21
C GLU A 19 -12.62 4.21 -2.54
N GLU A 20 -12.53 5.54 -2.52
CA GLU A 20 -12.25 6.35 -3.71
C GLU A 20 -10.86 6.07 -4.28
N ILE A 21 -9.85 5.97 -3.42
CA ILE A 21 -8.50 5.52 -3.78
C ILE A 21 -8.57 4.18 -4.52
N GLY A 22 -9.28 3.19 -3.97
CA GLY A 22 -9.44 1.89 -4.61
C GLY A 22 -10.08 1.98 -6.00
N ASN A 23 -11.10 2.82 -6.16
CA ASN A 23 -11.76 3.05 -7.44
C ASN A 23 -10.85 3.71 -8.47
N ILE A 24 -10.13 4.78 -8.09
CA ILE A 24 -9.18 5.50 -8.96
C ILE A 24 -8.08 4.54 -9.44
N LEU A 25 -7.49 3.77 -8.52
CA LEU A 25 -6.43 2.83 -8.84
C LEU A 25 -6.91 1.71 -9.77
N ASN A 26 -8.14 1.20 -9.58
CA ASN A 26 -8.72 0.18 -10.46
C ASN A 26 -9.06 0.72 -11.87
N ILE A 27 -9.45 2.00 -12.00
CA ILE A 27 -9.69 2.64 -13.30
C ILE A 27 -8.39 2.72 -14.12
N SER A 28 -7.24 2.93 -13.47
CA SER A 28 -5.93 2.93 -14.16
C SER A 28 -5.60 1.61 -14.85
N GLY A 29 -6.17 0.51 -14.35
CA GLY A 29 -5.98 -0.84 -14.88
C GLY A 29 -4.59 -1.45 -14.64
N GLN A 30 -3.63 -0.72 -14.05
CA GLN A 30 -2.28 -1.24 -13.81
C GLN A 30 -2.33 -2.43 -12.85
N TRP A 31 -2.94 -2.25 -11.67
CA TRP A 31 -3.10 -3.28 -10.65
C TRP A 31 -4.58 -3.43 -10.28
N GLN A 32 -4.98 -4.64 -9.91
CA GLN A 32 -6.35 -4.95 -9.49
C GLN A 32 -6.43 -4.93 -7.96
N TRP A 33 -7.01 -3.87 -7.42
CA TRP A 33 -7.14 -3.63 -5.99
C TRP A 33 -8.46 -4.17 -5.45
N GLN A 34 -8.39 -4.78 -4.27
CA GLN A 34 -9.51 -5.35 -3.57
C GLN A 34 -9.65 -4.67 -2.22
N PHE A 35 -10.87 -4.26 -1.90
CA PHE A 35 -11.22 -3.82 -0.56
C PHE A 35 -11.29 -5.03 0.38
N ARG A 36 -10.65 -4.90 1.54
CA ARG A 36 -10.58 -5.93 2.57
C ARG A 36 -10.91 -5.31 3.92
N ASP A 37 -11.46 -6.12 4.79
CA ASP A 37 -11.73 -5.77 6.18
C ASP A 37 -10.89 -6.68 7.09
N SER A 38 -10.38 -6.11 8.17
CA SER A 38 -9.64 -6.79 9.23
C SER A 38 -10.06 -6.23 10.57
N TYR A 39 -10.35 -7.13 11.51
CA TYR A 39 -10.56 -6.72 12.90
C TYR A 39 -9.36 -5.96 13.48
N ILE A 40 -8.14 -6.25 13.04
CA ILE A 40 -6.91 -5.63 13.59
C ILE A 40 -6.58 -4.31 12.90
N TYR A 41 -6.70 -4.27 11.56
CA TYR A 41 -6.22 -3.15 10.75
C TYR A 41 -7.36 -2.24 10.25
N GLY A 42 -8.62 -2.57 10.56
CA GLY A 42 -9.77 -1.95 9.93
C GLY A 42 -9.85 -2.28 8.43
N ASN A 43 -10.48 -1.39 7.68
CA ASN A 43 -10.58 -1.49 6.24
C ASN A 43 -9.23 -1.15 5.57
N TYR A 44 -8.87 -1.91 4.56
CA TYR A 44 -7.63 -1.72 3.80
C TYR A 44 -7.79 -2.16 2.35
N LEU A 45 -6.96 -1.61 1.47
CA LEU A 45 -6.83 -2.09 0.09
C LEU A 45 -5.72 -3.11 0.00
N SER A 46 -5.90 -4.12 -0.84
CA SER A 46 -4.89 -5.14 -1.12
C SER A 46 -4.86 -5.46 -2.60
N THR A 47 -3.67 -5.64 -3.15
CA THR A 47 -3.48 -6.14 -4.51
C THR A 47 -2.33 -7.13 -4.61
N ARG A 48 -2.44 -8.03 -5.58
CA ARG A 48 -1.39 -8.98 -5.98
C ARG A 48 -1.25 -8.95 -7.49
N PRO A 49 -0.47 -8.00 -8.04
CA PRO A 49 -0.28 -7.86 -9.49
C PRO A 49 0.35 -9.10 -10.12
N SER A 50 1.13 -9.84 -9.32
CA SER A 50 1.66 -11.17 -9.63
C SER A 50 1.66 -12.02 -8.35
N ASP A 51 1.98 -13.31 -8.46
CA ASP A 51 2.14 -14.17 -7.30
C ASP A 51 3.27 -13.74 -6.36
N ASP A 52 4.20 -12.93 -6.85
CA ASP A 52 5.42 -12.55 -6.15
C ASP A 52 5.36 -11.20 -5.46
N LEU A 53 4.36 -10.37 -5.81
CA LEU A 53 4.21 -9.01 -5.31
C LEU A 53 2.90 -8.89 -4.55
N HIS A 54 2.98 -8.46 -3.29
CA HIS A 54 1.82 -8.10 -2.48
C HIS A 54 1.95 -6.66 -2.03
N VAL A 55 0.93 -5.85 -2.32
CA VAL A 55 0.83 -4.48 -1.84
C VAL A 55 -0.46 -4.31 -1.04
N ARG A 56 -0.36 -3.61 0.08
CA ARG A 56 -1.49 -3.22 0.94
C ARG A 56 -1.45 -1.74 1.23
N ILE A 57 -2.62 -1.08 1.26
CA ILE A 57 -2.77 0.31 1.72
C ILE A 57 -3.77 0.31 2.87
N HIS A 58 -3.37 0.87 4.00
CA HIS A 58 -4.18 0.98 5.20
C HIS A 58 -4.41 2.46 5.50
N GLU A 59 -5.60 2.78 6.01
CA GLU A 59 -5.88 4.08 6.58
C GLU A 59 -5.35 4.12 8.03
N TYR A 60 -4.86 5.27 8.47
CA TYR A 60 -4.49 5.52 9.87
C TYR A 60 -5.15 6.80 10.41
N PRO A 61 -5.32 6.94 11.75
CA PRO A 61 -4.90 6.00 12.78
C PRO A 61 -5.62 4.63 12.69
N LEU A 62 -4.86 3.55 12.86
CA LEU A 62 -5.44 2.20 12.90
C LEU A 62 -6.34 2.10 14.14
N PRO A 63 -7.41 1.28 14.12
CA PRO A 63 -8.34 1.15 15.25
C PRO A 63 -7.68 0.78 16.59
N PHE A 64 -6.53 0.10 16.53
CA PHE A 64 -5.73 -0.31 17.70
C PHE A 64 -4.29 0.24 17.67
N GLY A 65 -4.02 1.27 16.84
CA GLY A 65 -2.72 1.91 16.72
C GLY A 65 -2.46 2.97 17.80
N LYS A 66 -1.20 3.43 17.91
CA LYS A 66 -0.90 4.66 18.66
C LYS A 66 -1.67 5.83 18.01
N GLU A 67 -2.27 6.68 18.83
CA GLU A 67 -2.91 7.93 18.38
C GLU A 67 -1.90 8.72 17.54
N GLN A 68 -2.15 8.80 16.24
CA GLN A 68 -1.56 9.82 15.38
C GLN A 68 -2.57 10.96 15.30
N GLU A 69 -2.09 12.20 15.44
CA GLU A 69 -2.96 13.37 15.46
C GLU A 69 -3.60 13.65 14.09
N GLU A 70 -3.01 13.12 13.02
CA GLU A 70 -3.47 13.33 11.64
C GLU A 70 -3.89 12.00 10.99
N SER A 71 -4.92 12.08 10.14
CA SER A 71 -5.38 10.95 9.33
C SER A 71 -4.59 10.86 8.03
N GLY A 72 -4.22 9.65 7.62
CA GLY A 72 -3.52 9.43 6.35
C GLY A 72 -3.47 7.96 5.97
N PHE A 73 -2.51 7.59 5.13
CA PHE A 73 -2.35 6.24 4.63
C PHE A 73 -0.95 5.68 4.81
N THR A 74 -0.87 4.37 5.09
CA THR A 74 0.38 3.61 5.01
C THR A 74 0.27 2.52 3.95
N ALA A 75 1.30 2.38 3.13
CA ALA A 75 1.41 1.30 2.17
C ALA A 75 2.55 0.36 2.53
N LEU A 76 2.29 -0.95 2.47
CA LEU A 76 3.31 -1.99 2.63
C LEU A 76 3.47 -2.75 1.32
N ILE A 77 4.71 -2.91 0.88
CA ILE A 77 5.07 -3.58 -0.38
C ILE A 77 6.03 -4.72 -0.08
N GLN A 78 5.68 -5.91 -0.56
CA GLN A 78 6.41 -7.14 -0.27
C GLN A 78 6.69 -7.90 -1.57
N ILE A 79 7.97 -8.20 -1.82
CA ILE A 79 8.43 -9.06 -2.91
C ILE A 79 8.93 -10.37 -2.32
N LYS A 80 8.43 -11.51 -2.80
CA LYS A 80 8.87 -12.85 -2.34
C LYS A 80 10.36 -13.10 -2.57
N ALA A 81 10.96 -13.92 -1.71
CA ALA A 81 12.39 -14.25 -1.73
C ALA A 81 12.89 -14.86 -3.05
N ASP A 82 12.04 -15.63 -3.72
CA ASP A 82 12.32 -16.38 -4.95
C ASP A 82 11.94 -15.60 -6.23
N SER A 83 11.56 -14.33 -6.10
CA SER A 83 11.15 -13.52 -7.24
C SER A 83 12.32 -12.86 -7.98
N ASP A 84 12.20 -12.81 -9.31
CA ASP A 84 13.06 -12.03 -10.20
C ASP A 84 12.68 -10.54 -10.24
N LEU A 85 11.63 -10.11 -9.52
CA LEU A 85 11.24 -8.71 -9.45
C LEU A 85 12.32 -7.86 -8.76
N GLU A 86 12.52 -6.66 -9.30
CA GLU A 86 13.45 -5.67 -8.78
C GLU A 86 12.70 -4.57 -8.00
N LYS A 87 13.22 -4.22 -6.81
CA LYS A 87 12.61 -3.19 -5.94
C LYS A 87 12.41 -1.90 -6.71
N SER A 88 13.40 -1.46 -7.48
CA SER A 88 13.37 -0.19 -8.21
C SER A 88 12.24 -0.11 -9.25
N GLU A 89 11.93 -1.22 -9.93
CA GLU A 89 10.86 -1.28 -10.92
C GLU A 89 9.49 -1.21 -10.26
N VAL A 90 9.29 -2.00 -9.20
CA VAL A 90 8.06 -1.99 -8.40
C VAL A 90 7.85 -0.62 -7.75
N ASP A 91 8.93 -0.03 -7.23
CA ASP A 91 8.89 1.28 -6.58
C ASP A 91 8.49 2.39 -7.56
N ARG A 92 9.05 2.38 -8.78
CA ARG A 92 8.67 3.33 -9.84
C ARG A 92 7.18 3.23 -10.16
N VAL A 93 6.67 2.02 -10.39
CA VAL A 93 5.25 1.80 -10.70
C VAL A 93 4.37 2.23 -9.52
N PHE A 94 4.76 1.88 -8.30
CA PHE A 94 3.99 2.26 -7.12
C PHE A 94 3.91 3.78 -6.94
N ARG A 95 5.00 4.50 -7.19
CA ARG A 95 5.01 5.97 -7.15
C ARG A 95 4.14 6.60 -8.23
N GLU A 96 4.04 5.98 -9.41
CA GLU A 96 3.08 6.41 -10.44
C GLU A 96 1.63 6.25 -9.95
N LEU A 97 1.31 5.16 -9.23
CA LEU A 97 0.01 4.96 -8.61
C LEU A 97 -0.29 5.98 -7.51
N LEU A 98 0.71 6.34 -6.69
CA LEU A 98 0.57 7.40 -5.68
C LEU A 98 0.23 8.75 -6.34
N ASN A 99 0.83 9.06 -7.49
CA ASN A 99 0.49 10.29 -8.23
C ASN A 99 -0.97 10.30 -8.72
N LEU A 100 -1.54 9.13 -9.08
CA LEU A 100 -2.94 9.05 -9.55
C LEU A 100 -3.96 9.39 -8.46
N ILE A 101 -3.61 9.14 -7.20
CA ILE A 101 -4.46 9.45 -6.04
C ILE A 101 -4.05 10.75 -5.37
N GLU A 102 -3.30 11.59 -6.10
CA GLU A 102 -2.84 12.91 -5.64
C GLU A 102 -2.12 12.84 -4.29
N ALA A 103 -1.32 11.78 -4.08
CA ALA A 103 -0.67 11.56 -2.79
C ALA A 103 0.37 12.65 -2.49
N THR A 104 0.34 13.16 -1.26
CA THR A 104 1.25 14.20 -0.75
C THR A 104 2.06 13.69 0.44
N GLU A 105 3.14 14.42 0.75
CA GLU A 105 4.10 14.12 1.83
C GLU A 105 4.57 12.65 1.85
N ILE A 106 4.81 12.10 0.66
CA ILE A 106 5.21 10.70 0.48
C ILE A 106 6.57 10.48 1.13
N GLN A 107 6.62 9.64 2.16
CA GLN A 107 7.82 9.30 2.90
C GLN A 107 7.97 7.78 3.02
N GLU A 108 9.17 7.28 2.72
CA GLU A 108 9.52 5.88 3.02
C GLU A 108 9.68 5.72 4.54
N ILE A 109 9.07 4.68 5.09
CA ILE A 109 9.08 4.37 6.53
C ILE A 109 9.55 2.93 6.74
N GLU A 110 9.85 2.60 7.99
CA GLU A 110 10.12 1.21 8.37
C GLU A 110 8.90 0.33 8.06
N PRO A 111 9.10 -0.85 7.45
CA PRO A 111 8.02 -1.81 7.24
C PRO A 111 7.46 -2.30 8.57
N TYR A 112 6.18 -2.65 8.56
CA TYR A 112 5.43 -3.07 9.73
C TYR A 112 4.75 -4.43 9.47
N ASP A 113 4.53 -5.18 10.55
CA ASP A 113 3.91 -6.50 10.55
C ASP A 113 2.46 -6.46 11.04
#